data_AF-A0A1F6TZE5-F1
#
_entry.id   AF-A0A1F6TZE5-F1
#
_cell.length_a   1.000
_cell.length_b   1.000
_cell.length_c   1.000
_cell.angle_alpha   90.00
_cell.angle_beta   90.00
_cell.angle_gamma   90.00
#
_symmetry.space_group_name_H-M   'P 1'
#
loop_
_entity.id
_entity.type
_entity.pdbx_description
1 polymer ?
#
loop_
_entity_poly.entity_id
_entity_poly.type
_entity_poly.pdbx_seq_one_letter_code
_entity_poly.pdbx_strand_id
1 'polypeptide(L)'
;MSRASAGAAGDEIGRAYYRGWFRYHPEAAVDAGVPGYAGLLTPYRDEDMGALVCLNDELRVSLEELDRGRLDQDRLLDYDLLYNAALLENQYLLDIESRRPDPERLLPVNAVYQLTIRPVTDFADALMARLNAIPDHLLQARDHLRPKARGIPPLWLRSAVTAARQGVEFFHSLPAHPKIVGRSQPAGLDPALTRATQALADYADFLEQDLAAVASGEFACGAAYFDNLLRRRHFLDVTPDDLHVLGQELLARTTEELRALCRKHFGADDIAAATRKIKTDHPSAAELLAAYRRQMRAAREFVAKHDLVGLPPREHLEVVETPAFLRHQIPFAAYCEPSPNDPEQHGYYYVTPPVDAEQLAEHDNAGLRHTCVHEAWPGHHLQFVTANMNPAARTLPRLLNPSATLYEGWALYCEQLMREEGFLRGPEQHFIMLRDRLWRALRVLIDIELHTRGLGLEAAADRMVTLLGFPRSQALADLTWYSRAPTVPLGYATGWAMINALRARLRGGKAPFRPRKFHDRLLSAGSIALPLAIRRKFGAKAWADVKSNLFGGARETV
;
A
#
# COMPACT_ATOMS: atom_id res chain seq x y z
N MET A 1 -40.53 1.75 2.74
CA MET A 1 -39.61 0.83 3.47
C MET A 1 -39.26 1.43 4.84
N SER A 2 -39.12 0.63 5.88
CA SER A 2 -38.55 1.04 7.18
C SER A 2 -37.01 1.18 7.09
N ARG A 3 -36.35 1.84 8.05
CA ARG A 3 -34.87 1.94 8.10
C ARG A 3 -34.19 0.57 8.06
N ALA A 4 -34.72 -0.40 8.82
CA ALA A 4 -34.19 -1.77 8.84
C ALA A 4 -34.31 -2.45 7.47
N SER A 5 -35.44 -2.28 6.77
CA SER A 5 -35.61 -2.85 5.43
C SER A 5 -34.70 -2.19 4.38
N ALA A 6 -34.48 -0.87 4.46
CA ALA A 6 -33.60 -0.15 3.54
C ALA A 6 -32.13 -0.58 3.71
N GLY A 7 -31.68 -0.72 4.97
CA GLY A 7 -30.35 -1.26 5.27
C GLY A 7 -30.19 -2.70 4.79
N ALA A 8 -31.17 -3.57 5.02
CA ALA A 8 -31.10 -4.96 4.57
C ALA A 8 -31.02 -5.09 3.04
N ALA A 9 -31.77 -4.25 2.30
CA ALA A 9 -31.72 -4.21 0.84
C ALA A 9 -30.35 -3.76 0.31
N GLY A 10 -29.79 -2.68 0.86
CA GLY A 10 -28.45 -2.22 0.47
C GLY A 10 -27.35 -3.24 0.81
N ASP A 11 -27.46 -3.92 1.95
CA ASP A 11 -26.52 -4.98 2.33
C ASP A 11 -26.59 -6.18 1.37
N GLU A 12 -27.78 -6.49 0.83
CA GLU A 12 -27.94 -7.53 -0.19
C GLU A 12 -27.37 -7.12 -1.55
N ILE A 13 -27.58 -5.86 -1.98
CA ILE A 13 -26.96 -5.31 -3.20
C ILE A 13 -25.44 -5.47 -3.12
N GLY A 14 -24.82 -5.05 -2.01
CA GLY A 14 -23.37 -5.18 -1.82
C GLY A 14 -22.89 -6.64 -1.84
N ARG A 15 -23.62 -7.57 -1.19
CA ARG A 15 -23.28 -9.01 -1.20
C ARG A 15 -23.40 -9.62 -2.60
N ALA A 16 -24.46 -9.28 -3.33
CA ALA A 16 -24.68 -9.77 -4.69
C ALA A 16 -23.59 -9.26 -5.64
N TYR A 17 -23.27 -7.97 -5.56
CA TYR A 17 -22.18 -7.36 -6.31
C TYR A 17 -20.85 -8.06 -6.06
N TYR A 18 -20.41 -8.19 -4.79
CA TYR A 18 -19.11 -8.79 -4.50
C TYR A 18 -19.02 -10.25 -4.94
N ARG A 19 -20.12 -11.01 -4.89
CA ARG A 19 -20.16 -12.37 -5.43
C ARG A 19 -19.83 -12.40 -6.93
N GLY A 20 -20.32 -11.43 -7.69
CA GLY A 20 -19.98 -11.23 -9.10
C GLY A 20 -18.56 -10.69 -9.29
N TRP A 21 -18.23 -9.61 -8.59
CA TRP A 21 -16.96 -8.89 -8.71
C TRP A 21 -15.75 -9.77 -8.40
N PHE A 22 -15.84 -10.66 -7.41
CA PHE A 22 -14.75 -11.60 -7.09
C PHE A 22 -14.46 -12.63 -8.21
N ARG A 23 -15.34 -12.81 -9.19
CA ARG A 23 -15.00 -13.61 -10.39
C ARG A 23 -13.99 -12.90 -11.30
N TYR A 24 -14.00 -11.57 -11.27
CA TYR A 24 -13.06 -10.71 -11.99
C TYR A 24 -11.86 -10.30 -11.13
N HIS A 25 -11.96 -10.46 -9.80
CA HIS A 25 -10.89 -10.19 -8.84
C HIS A 25 -10.72 -11.33 -7.82
N PRO A 26 -10.41 -12.56 -8.26
CA PRO A 26 -10.34 -13.72 -7.36
C PRO A 26 -9.22 -13.61 -6.33
N GLU A 27 -8.12 -12.95 -6.65
CA GLU A 27 -7.03 -12.66 -5.73
C GLU A 27 -7.50 -11.71 -4.60
N ALA A 28 -8.30 -10.69 -4.91
CA ALA A 28 -8.88 -9.81 -3.88
C ALA A 28 -9.84 -10.56 -2.95
N ALA A 29 -10.54 -11.58 -3.46
CA ALA A 29 -11.37 -12.47 -2.62
C ALA A 29 -10.52 -13.24 -1.61
N VAL A 30 -9.39 -13.80 -2.04
CA VAL A 30 -8.46 -14.52 -1.18
C VAL A 30 -7.86 -13.60 -0.10
N ASP A 31 -7.45 -12.38 -0.46
CA ASP A 31 -6.95 -11.40 0.53
C ASP A 31 -8.03 -11.02 1.56
N ALA A 32 -9.26 -10.81 1.11
CA ALA A 32 -10.40 -10.52 1.98
C ALA A 32 -10.88 -11.74 2.80
N GLY A 33 -10.30 -12.93 2.57
CA GLY A 33 -10.68 -14.17 3.25
C GLY A 33 -12.04 -14.73 2.79
N VAL A 34 -12.45 -14.44 1.55
CA VAL A 34 -13.69 -14.93 0.94
C VAL A 34 -13.41 -16.24 0.20
N PRO A 35 -14.05 -17.36 0.60
CA PRO A 35 -13.78 -18.68 0.01
C PRO A 35 -14.38 -18.82 -1.40
N GLY A 36 -13.92 -19.83 -2.15
CA GLY A 36 -14.51 -20.24 -3.44
C GLY A 36 -13.83 -19.67 -4.69
N TYR A 37 -12.85 -18.78 -4.54
CA TYR A 37 -12.19 -18.10 -5.67
C TYR A 37 -10.69 -18.43 -5.80
N ALA A 38 -10.12 -19.18 -4.85
CA ALA A 38 -8.67 -19.42 -4.75
C ALA A 38 -8.06 -20.16 -5.96
N GLY A 39 -8.86 -20.94 -6.71
CA GLY A 39 -8.40 -21.64 -7.91
C GLY A 39 -8.44 -20.81 -9.20
N LEU A 40 -8.92 -19.56 -9.14
CA LEU A 40 -9.09 -18.70 -10.32
C LEU A 40 -7.94 -17.69 -10.45
N LEU A 41 -7.72 -17.22 -11.68
CA LEU A 41 -6.84 -16.10 -12.02
C LEU A 41 -7.69 -14.93 -12.52
N THR A 42 -7.27 -13.68 -12.25
CA THR A 42 -7.94 -12.48 -12.76
C THR A 42 -8.05 -12.53 -14.30
N PRO A 43 -9.26 -12.51 -14.88
CA PRO A 43 -9.44 -12.40 -16.32
C PRO A 43 -9.23 -10.96 -16.82
N TYR A 44 -8.88 -10.78 -18.08
CA TYR A 44 -8.63 -9.46 -18.69
C TYR A 44 -8.97 -9.39 -20.17
N ARG A 45 -9.71 -10.36 -20.72
CA ARG A 45 -10.17 -10.25 -22.10
C ARG A 45 -11.17 -9.11 -22.21
N ASP A 46 -11.30 -8.52 -23.39
CA ASP A 46 -12.22 -7.39 -23.61
C ASP A 46 -13.67 -7.73 -23.22
N GLU A 47 -14.11 -8.98 -23.43
CA GLU A 47 -15.42 -9.47 -22.99
C GLU A 47 -15.57 -9.47 -21.45
N ASP A 48 -14.52 -9.89 -20.74
CA ASP A 48 -14.51 -9.95 -19.29
C ASP A 48 -14.50 -8.54 -18.69
N MET A 49 -13.70 -7.64 -19.26
CA MET A 49 -13.68 -6.22 -18.89
C MET A 49 -15.03 -5.54 -19.15
N GLY A 50 -15.66 -5.81 -20.30
CA GLY A 50 -16.99 -5.29 -20.63
C GLY A 50 -18.07 -5.79 -19.66
N ALA A 51 -18.02 -7.06 -19.27
CA ALA A 51 -18.94 -7.61 -18.28
C ALA A 51 -18.74 -6.99 -16.88
N LEU A 52 -17.50 -6.74 -16.48
CA LEU A 52 -17.19 -6.04 -15.23
C LEU A 52 -17.69 -4.58 -15.25
N VAL A 53 -17.54 -3.87 -16.37
CA VAL A 53 -18.08 -2.52 -16.54
C VAL A 53 -19.60 -2.49 -16.33
N CYS A 54 -20.33 -3.43 -16.96
CA CYS A 54 -21.77 -3.56 -16.78
C CYS A 54 -22.15 -3.86 -15.32
N LEU A 55 -21.45 -4.80 -14.67
CA LEU A 55 -21.67 -5.13 -13.26
C LEU A 55 -21.49 -3.91 -12.35
N ASN A 56 -20.47 -3.10 -12.62
CA ASN A 56 -20.17 -1.87 -11.88
C ASN A 56 -21.24 -0.79 -12.10
N ASP A 57 -21.77 -0.64 -13.31
CA ASP A 57 -22.86 0.29 -13.60
C ASP A 57 -24.18 -0.16 -12.95
N GLU A 58 -24.52 -1.45 -12.99
CA GLU A 58 -25.69 -2.03 -12.32
C GLU A 58 -25.66 -1.79 -10.81
N LEU A 59 -24.49 -2.00 -10.17
CA LEU A 59 -24.28 -1.69 -8.76
C LEU A 59 -24.58 -0.21 -8.49
N ARG A 60 -24.02 0.68 -9.29
CA ARG A 60 -24.14 2.13 -9.07
C ARG A 60 -25.59 2.59 -9.16
N VAL A 61 -26.32 2.16 -10.19
CA VAL A 61 -27.75 2.44 -10.34
C VAL A 61 -28.53 1.89 -9.14
N SER A 62 -28.26 0.64 -8.74
CA SER A 62 -28.93 0.02 -7.59
C SER A 62 -28.71 0.78 -6.28
N LEU A 63 -27.50 1.33 -6.05
CA LEU A 63 -27.19 2.13 -4.87
C LEU A 63 -27.85 3.53 -4.91
N GLU A 64 -28.05 4.11 -6.09
CA GLU A 64 -28.72 5.41 -6.27
C GLU A 64 -30.22 5.33 -5.98
N GLU A 65 -30.85 4.18 -6.24
CA GLU A 65 -32.28 3.93 -5.95
C GLU A 65 -32.58 3.77 -4.45
N LEU A 66 -31.56 3.58 -3.61
CA LEU A 66 -31.75 3.44 -2.16
C LEU A 66 -32.18 4.75 -1.52
N ASP A 67 -33.16 4.67 -0.62
CA ASP A 67 -33.57 5.80 0.23
C ASP A 67 -32.49 6.09 1.30
N ARG A 68 -31.52 6.93 0.90
CA ARG A 68 -30.38 7.34 1.73
C ARG A 68 -30.78 7.96 3.06
N GLY A 69 -31.95 8.62 3.14
CA GLY A 69 -32.47 9.22 4.38
C GLY A 69 -32.87 8.19 5.44
N ARG A 70 -32.99 6.92 5.05
CA ARG A 70 -33.35 5.80 5.93
C ARG A 70 -32.16 4.92 6.31
N LEU A 71 -30.96 5.18 5.80
CA LEU A 71 -29.75 4.44 6.14
C LEU A 71 -29.04 5.05 7.36
N ASP A 72 -28.34 4.21 8.12
CA ASP A 72 -27.41 4.68 9.14
C ASP A 72 -26.12 5.21 8.52
N GLN A 73 -25.34 5.97 9.29
CA GLN A 73 -24.14 6.63 8.80
C GLN A 73 -23.03 5.67 8.37
N ASP A 74 -22.93 4.48 8.97
CA ASP A 74 -21.89 3.52 8.60
C ASP A 74 -22.22 2.83 7.28
N ARG A 75 -23.49 2.48 7.05
CA ARG A 75 -23.95 1.99 5.74
C ARG A 75 -23.80 3.03 4.64
N LEU A 76 -24.18 4.29 4.90
CA LEU A 76 -24.01 5.36 3.92
C LEU A 76 -22.55 5.50 3.49
N LEU A 77 -21.63 5.45 4.46
CA LEU A 77 -20.20 5.50 4.20
C LEU A 77 -19.74 4.30 3.35
N ASP A 78 -20.16 3.09 3.72
CA ASP A 78 -19.79 1.87 3.00
C ASP A 78 -20.32 1.87 1.56
N TYR A 79 -21.53 2.38 1.33
CA TYR A 79 -22.09 2.52 -0.01
C TYR A 79 -21.42 3.62 -0.81
N ASP A 80 -21.02 4.73 -0.18
CA ASP A 80 -20.23 5.75 -0.85
C ASP A 80 -18.85 5.21 -1.25
N LEU A 81 -18.19 4.40 -0.41
CA LEU A 81 -16.94 3.72 -0.78
C LEU A 81 -17.15 2.82 -2.00
N LEU A 82 -18.17 1.96 -1.94
CA LEU A 82 -18.48 0.99 -2.98
C LEU A 82 -18.83 1.67 -4.32
N TYR A 83 -19.70 2.69 -4.28
CA TYR A 83 -20.08 3.47 -5.47
C TYR A 83 -18.87 4.12 -6.13
N ASN A 84 -18.02 4.79 -5.34
CA ASN A 84 -16.86 5.50 -5.87
C ASN A 84 -15.75 4.54 -6.35
N ALA A 85 -15.63 3.35 -5.74
CA ALA A 85 -14.73 2.30 -6.20
C ALA A 85 -15.13 1.77 -7.59
N ALA A 86 -16.40 1.41 -7.78
CA ALA A 86 -16.94 0.95 -9.07
C ALA A 86 -16.81 2.02 -10.16
N LEU A 87 -17.05 3.29 -9.81
CA LEU A 87 -16.85 4.42 -10.74
C LEU A 87 -15.40 4.54 -11.20
N LEU A 88 -14.43 4.47 -10.28
CA LEU A 88 -13.01 4.56 -10.61
C LEU A 88 -12.53 3.37 -11.42
N GLU A 89 -13.04 2.17 -11.12
CA GLU A 89 -12.74 0.96 -11.88
C GLU A 89 -13.24 1.06 -13.32
N ASN A 90 -14.48 1.52 -13.53
CA ASN A 90 -15.00 1.76 -14.89
C ASN A 90 -14.18 2.79 -15.64
N GLN A 91 -13.81 3.91 -14.99
CA GLN A 91 -12.93 4.89 -15.61
C GLN A 91 -11.58 4.28 -15.98
N TYR A 92 -11.01 3.43 -15.12
CA TYR A 92 -9.75 2.76 -15.42
C TYR A 92 -9.88 1.84 -16.64
N LEU A 93 -10.88 0.96 -16.65
CA LEU A 93 -11.08 -0.04 -17.70
C LEU A 93 -11.38 0.60 -19.06
N LEU A 94 -12.17 1.67 -19.08
CA LEU A 94 -12.61 2.31 -20.33
C LEU A 94 -11.58 3.30 -20.88
N ASP A 95 -10.97 4.12 -20.01
CA ASP A 95 -10.14 5.25 -20.47
C ASP A 95 -8.64 5.04 -20.26
N ILE A 96 -8.25 4.30 -19.24
CA ILE A 96 -6.87 4.32 -18.74
C ILE A 96 -6.08 3.09 -19.17
N GLU A 97 -6.66 1.89 -19.03
CA GLU A 97 -6.00 0.61 -19.35
C GLU A 97 -5.52 0.60 -20.81
N SER A 98 -6.37 1.04 -21.74
CA SER A 98 -6.06 1.04 -23.17
C SER A 98 -4.95 2.02 -23.55
N ARG A 99 -4.77 3.11 -22.79
CA ARG A 99 -3.76 4.16 -23.07
C ARG A 99 -2.40 3.86 -22.46
N ARG A 100 -2.39 3.14 -21.34
CA ARG A 100 -1.18 2.75 -20.61
C ARG A 100 -1.31 1.31 -20.09
N PRO A 101 -1.35 0.31 -21.00
CA PRO A 101 -1.36 -1.09 -20.61
C PRO A 101 -0.13 -1.41 -19.75
N ASP A 102 -0.35 -2.17 -18.67
CA ASP A 102 0.71 -2.63 -17.77
C ASP A 102 0.88 -4.16 -17.88
N PRO A 103 1.90 -4.63 -18.62
CA PRO A 103 2.13 -6.07 -18.80
C PRO A 103 2.38 -6.82 -17.48
N GLU A 104 2.81 -6.13 -16.42
CA GLU A 104 3.08 -6.75 -15.13
C GLU A 104 1.79 -7.16 -14.40
N ARG A 105 0.67 -6.44 -14.62
CA ARG A 105 -0.63 -6.78 -14.03
C ARG A 105 -1.20 -8.10 -14.53
N LEU A 106 -0.69 -8.60 -15.66
CA LEU A 106 -1.14 -9.86 -16.27
C LEU A 106 -0.36 -11.07 -15.72
N LEU A 107 0.72 -10.85 -14.97
CA LEU A 107 1.56 -11.91 -14.41
C LEU A 107 0.90 -12.59 -13.20
N PRO A 108 0.64 -13.91 -13.25
CA PRO A 108 -0.01 -14.65 -12.15
C PRO A 108 0.97 -15.07 -11.03
N VAL A 109 2.13 -14.41 -10.93
CA VAL A 109 3.16 -14.73 -9.92
C VAL A 109 2.64 -14.44 -8.51
N ASN A 110 2.10 -13.24 -8.30
CA ASN A 110 1.50 -12.86 -7.01
C ASN A 110 0.28 -13.74 -6.68
N ALA A 111 -0.51 -14.16 -7.68
CA ALA A 111 -1.63 -15.06 -7.47
C ALA A 111 -1.16 -16.40 -6.88
N VAL A 112 -0.09 -17.00 -7.39
CA VAL A 112 0.45 -18.24 -6.80
C VAL A 112 1.06 -17.98 -5.42
N TYR A 113 1.83 -16.90 -5.27
CA TYR A 113 2.41 -16.50 -3.98
C TYR A 113 1.37 -16.32 -2.88
N GLN A 114 0.27 -15.63 -3.17
CA GLN A 114 -0.79 -15.36 -2.22
C GLN A 114 -1.35 -16.64 -1.58
N LEU A 115 -1.47 -17.76 -2.31
CA LEU A 115 -1.92 -19.04 -1.75
C LEU A 115 -0.97 -19.58 -0.66
N THR A 116 0.31 -19.25 -0.75
CA THR A 116 1.32 -19.73 0.20
C THR A 116 1.31 -18.94 1.50
N ILE A 117 0.84 -17.69 1.49
CA ILE A 117 0.81 -16.81 2.67
C ILE A 117 -0.60 -16.60 3.26
N ARG A 118 -1.67 -16.80 2.49
CA ARG A 118 -3.05 -16.67 2.97
C ARG A 118 -3.63 -18.01 3.47
N PRO A 119 -4.65 -17.98 4.34
CA PRO A 119 -5.40 -19.17 4.71
C PRO A 119 -6.28 -19.61 3.54
N VAL A 120 -6.03 -20.82 3.02
CA VAL A 120 -6.79 -21.42 1.90
C VAL A 120 -7.18 -22.84 2.29
N THR A 121 -8.48 -23.13 2.30
CA THR A 121 -9.05 -24.43 2.68
C THR A 121 -8.51 -25.54 1.76
N ASP A 122 -8.69 -25.38 0.45
CA ASP A 122 -8.33 -26.38 -0.56
C ASP A 122 -7.02 -26.00 -1.27
N PHE A 123 -5.96 -25.74 -0.48
CA PHE A 123 -4.69 -25.20 -0.99
C PHE A 123 -4.11 -26.01 -2.17
N ALA A 124 -4.10 -27.34 -2.08
CA ALA A 124 -3.53 -28.20 -3.13
C ALA A 124 -4.30 -28.06 -4.45
N ASP A 125 -5.63 -28.11 -4.40
CA ASP A 125 -6.48 -27.98 -5.59
C ASP A 125 -6.41 -26.56 -6.17
N ALA A 126 -6.43 -25.53 -5.32
CA ALA A 126 -6.28 -24.14 -5.74
C ALA A 126 -4.92 -23.88 -6.41
N LEU A 127 -3.83 -24.41 -5.84
CA LEU A 127 -2.49 -24.31 -6.41
C LEU A 127 -2.44 -24.99 -7.78
N MET A 128 -2.92 -26.23 -7.87
CA MET A 128 -2.93 -26.97 -9.14
C MET A 128 -3.82 -26.30 -10.19
N ALA A 129 -4.98 -25.75 -9.79
CA ALA A 129 -5.86 -25.01 -10.68
C ALA A 129 -5.16 -23.77 -11.26
N ARG A 130 -4.52 -22.94 -10.41
CA ARG A 130 -3.75 -21.77 -10.88
C ARG A 130 -2.60 -22.20 -11.78
N LEU A 131 -1.74 -23.13 -11.35
CA LEU A 131 -0.58 -23.58 -12.14
C LEU A 131 -0.98 -24.12 -13.52
N ASN A 132 -2.07 -24.88 -13.61
CA ASN A 132 -2.56 -25.40 -14.88
C ASN A 132 -3.18 -24.33 -15.79
N ALA A 133 -3.72 -23.24 -15.24
CA ALA A 133 -4.30 -22.14 -16.01
C ALA A 133 -3.25 -21.17 -16.56
N ILE A 134 -2.06 -21.09 -15.97
CA ILE A 134 -1.01 -20.10 -16.32
C ILE A 134 -0.61 -20.13 -17.81
N PRO A 135 -0.41 -21.28 -18.47
CA PRO A 135 -0.03 -21.30 -19.88
C PRO A 135 -1.06 -20.61 -20.78
N ASP A 136 -2.34 -20.99 -20.69
CA ASP A 136 -3.41 -20.41 -21.50
C ASP A 136 -3.65 -18.94 -21.14
N HIS A 137 -3.55 -18.61 -19.85
CA HIS A 137 -3.60 -17.23 -19.36
C HIS A 137 -2.51 -16.40 -20.04
N LEU A 138 -1.23 -16.73 -19.91
CA LEU A 138 -0.15 -15.94 -20.51
C LEU A 138 -0.18 -15.91 -22.04
N LEU A 139 -0.74 -16.92 -22.71
CA LEU A 139 -1.04 -16.86 -24.14
C LEU A 139 -2.06 -15.75 -24.45
N GLN A 140 -3.18 -15.69 -23.71
CA GLN A 140 -4.18 -14.63 -23.85
C GLN A 140 -3.62 -13.25 -23.49
N ALA A 141 -2.71 -13.14 -22.52
CA ALA A 141 -2.03 -11.89 -22.18
C ALA A 141 -1.25 -11.33 -23.39
N ARG A 142 -0.61 -12.20 -24.18
CA ARG A 142 0.11 -11.79 -25.39
C ARG A 142 -0.85 -11.22 -26.42
N ASP A 143 -1.97 -11.89 -26.66
CA ASP A 143 -2.99 -11.44 -27.61
C ASP A 143 -3.63 -10.12 -27.19
N HIS A 144 -3.83 -9.92 -25.89
CA HIS A 144 -4.31 -8.66 -25.30
C HIS A 144 -3.33 -7.49 -25.50
N LEU A 145 -2.03 -7.74 -25.31
CA LEU A 145 -1.01 -6.69 -25.36
C LEU A 145 -0.58 -6.31 -26.77
N ARG A 146 -0.54 -7.25 -27.73
CA ARG A 146 -0.12 -6.99 -29.13
C ARG A 146 -0.80 -5.76 -29.76
N PRO A 147 -2.13 -5.61 -29.75
CA PRO A 147 -2.79 -4.44 -30.35
C PRO A 147 -2.51 -3.14 -29.57
N LYS A 148 -2.13 -3.22 -28.30
CA LYS A 148 -1.88 -2.08 -27.40
C LYS A 148 -0.40 -1.75 -27.21
N ALA A 149 0.50 -2.46 -27.91
CA ALA A 149 1.94 -2.44 -27.68
C ALA A 149 2.56 -1.03 -27.63
N ARG A 150 2.15 -0.13 -28.53
CA ARG A 150 2.65 1.26 -28.57
C ARG A 150 2.32 2.05 -27.30
N GLY A 151 1.20 1.75 -26.65
CA GLY A 151 0.76 2.41 -25.42
C GLY A 151 1.48 1.93 -24.16
N ILE A 152 2.28 0.86 -24.23
CA ILE A 152 3.01 0.35 -23.06
C ILE A 152 4.13 1.33 -22.69
N PRO A 153 4.20 1.82 -21.44
CA PRO A 153 5.34 2.60 -20.98
C PRO A 153 6.63 1.76 -20.97
N PRO A 154 7.74 2.21 -21.58
CA PRO A 154 8.98 1.42 -21.66
C PRO A 154 9.54 0.99 -20.29
N LEU A 155 9.33 1.82 -19.26
CA LEU A 155 9.70 1.49 -17.88
C LEU A 155 8.92 0.28 -17.37
N TRP A 156 7.61 0.25 -17.59
CA TRP A 156 6.75 -0.83 -17.12
C TRP A 156 7.02 -2.13 -17.86
N LEU A 157 7.36 -2.04 -19.14
CA LEU A 157 7.80 -3.22 -19.91
C LEU A 157 9.05 -3.85 -19.29
N ARG A 158 10.10 -3.06 -19.00
CA ARG A 158 11.33 -3.58 -18.37
C ARG A 158 11.08 -4.20 -16.99
N SER A 159 10.22 -3.53 -16.20
CA SER A 159 9.77 -4.03 -14.90
C SER A 159 9.05 -5.36 -15.03
N ALA A 160 8.10 -5.48 -15.98
CA ALA A 160 7.34 -6.70 -16.24
C ALA A 160 8.23 -7.86 -16.72
N VAL A 161 9.22 -7.59 -17.57
CA VAL A 161 10.24 -8.57 -17.98
C VAL A 161 10.97 -9.11 -16.76
N THR A 162 11.46 -8.22 -15.89
CA THR A 162 12.18 -8.61 -14.68
C THR A 162 11.28 -9.44 -13.77
N ALA A 163 10.05 -9.00 -13.54
CA ALA A 163 9.06 -9.71 -12.73
C ALA A 163 8.73 -11.11 -13.30
N ALA A 164 8.61 -11.25 -14.63
CA ALA A 164 8.34 -12.53 -15.29
C ALA A 164 9.51 -13.52 -15.11
N ARG A 165 10.75 -13.07 -15.36
CA ARG A 165 11.96 -13.89 -15.18
C ARG A 165 12.15 -14.29 -13.72
N GLN A 166 11.95 -13.36 -12.80
CA GLN A 166 12.00 -13.68 -11.37
C GLN A 166 10.87 -14.60 -10.92
N GLY A 167 9.70 -14.53 -11.54
CA GLY A 167 8.60 -15.47 -11.35
C GLY A 167 8.97 -16.92 -11.69
N VAL A 168 9.85 -17.14 -12.67
CA VAL A 168 10.39 -18.47 -12.98
C VAL A 168 11.18 -19.02 -11.79
N GLU A 169 12.07 -18.21 -11.23
CA GLU A 169 12.86 -18.60 -10.05
C GLU A 169 11.97 -18.86 -8.83
N PHE A 170 10.95 -18.03 -8.61
CA PHE A 170 9.93 -18.30 -7.60
C PHE A 170 9.30 -19.69 -7.78
N PHE A 171 8.88 -20.03 -9.00
CA PHE A 171 8.17 -21.28 -9.26
C PHE A 171 9.09 -22.50 -9.10
N HIS A 172 10.36 -22.41 -9.50
CA HIS A 172 11.36 -23.46 -9.28
C HIS A 172 11.58 -23.79 -7.80
N SER A 173 11.38 -22.81 -6.93
CA SER A 173 11.59 -22.96 -5.49
C SER A 173 10.32 -23.37 -4.71
N LEU A 174 9.13 -23.35 -5.34
CA LEU A 174 7.88 -23.79 -4.72
C LEU A 174 7.91 -25.22 -4.15
N PRO A 175 8.54 -26.23 -4.79
CA PRO A 175 8.63 -27.57 -4.23
C PRO A 175 9.26 -27.64 -2.83
N ALA A 176 10.11 -26.67 -2.47
CA ALA A 176 10.75 -26.57 -1.17
C ALA A 176 9.87 -25.84 -0.11
N HIS A 177 8.71 -25.32 -0.51
CA HIS A 177 7.84 -24.58 0.39
C HIS A 177 7.24 -25.49 1.49
N PRO A 178 7.24 -25.10 2.78
CA PRO A 178 6.72 -25.95 3.87
C PRO A 178 5.27 -26.42 3.68
N LYS A 179 4.38 -25.54 3.15
CA LYS A 179 2.99 -25.92 2.81
C LYS A 179 2.87 -26.97 1.70
N ILE A 180 3.89 -27.13 0.85
CA ILE A 180 3.92 -28.09 -0.27
C ILE A 180 4.62 -29.39 0.15
N VAL A 181 5.67 -29.30 0.98
CA VAL A 181 6.35 -30.48 1.54
C VAL A 181 5.48 -31.20 2.59
N GLY A 182 4.83 -30.42 3.48
CA GLY A 182 4.10 -30.96 4.65
C GLY A 182 2.66 -31.42 4.38
N ARG A 183 2.06 -31.00 3.27
CA ARG A 183 0.77 -31.51 2.77
C ARG A 183 1.11 -32.29 1.52
N SER A 184 0.93 -33.62 1.50
CA SER A 184 1.33 -34.53 0.41
C SER A 184 1.34 -33.82 -0.95
N GLN A 185 2.54 -33.70 -1.55
CA GLN A 185 2.74 -32.93 -2.79
C GLN A 185 1.62 -33.24 -3.80
N PRO A 186 0.93 -32.22 -4.34
CA PRO A 186 -0.17 -32.45 -5.26
C PRO A 186 0.29 -33.31 -6.43
N ALA A 187 -0.53 -34.29 -6.82
CA ALA A 187 -0.23 -35.14 -7.97
C ALA A 187 -0.08 -34.27 -9.24
N GLY A 188 0.99 -34.48 -9.99
CA GLY A 188 1.27 -33.71 -11.20
C GLY A 188 1.85 -32.31 -10.98
N LEU A 189 2.31 -31.99 -9.76
CA LEU A 189 2.97 -30.71 -9.45
C LEU A 189 4.14 -30.40 -10.39
N ASP A 190 5.10 -31.33 -10.54
CA ASP A 190 6.30 -31.08 -11.35
C ASP A 190 5.95 -30.75 -12.82
N PRO A 191 5.12 -31.56 -13.53
CA PRO A 191 4.67 -31.19 -14.87
C PRO A 191 3.93 -29.86 -14.95
N ALA A 192 3.11 -29.51 -13.94
CA ALA A 192 2.40 -28.23 -13.92
C ALA A 192 3.35 -27.05 -13.73
N LEU A 193 4.34 -27.17 -12.84
CA LEU A 193 5.39 -26.18 -12.63
C LEU A 193 6.21 -25.99 -13.91
N THR A 194 6.65 -27.07 -14.56
CA THR A 194 7.41 -26.98 -15.83
C THR A 194 6.64 -26.22 -16.91
N ARG A 195 5.33 -26.48 -17.08
CA ARG A 195 4.52 -25.74 -18.06
C ARG A 195 4.38 -24.27 -17.67
N ALA A 196 4.14 -23.99 -16.40
CA ALA A 196 3.95 -22.62 -15.93
C ALA A 196 5.24 -21.78 -15.98
N THR A 197 6.39 -22.37 -15.65
CA THR A 197 7.70 -21.71 -15.75
C THR A 197 8.08 -21.45 -17.20
N GLN A 198 7.83 -22.41 -18.11
CA GLN A 198 8.01 -22.19 -19.54
C GLN A 198 7.13 -21.04 -20.05
N ALA A 199 5.85 -21.00 -19.67
CA ALA A 199 4.95 -19.93 -20.08
C ALA A 199 5.39 -18.54 -19.57
N LEU A 200 5.93 -18.46 -18.34
CA LEU A 200 6.51 -17.22 -17.81
C LEU A 200 7.76 -16.80 -18.58
N ALA A 201 8.64 -17.75 -18.92
CA ALA A 201 9.82 -17.48 -19.74
C ALA A 201 9.43 -16.99 -21.14
N ASP A 202 8.50 -17.68 -21.80
CA ASP A 202 7.98 -17.31 -23.12
C ASP A 202 7.30 -15.94 -23.12
N TYR A 203 6.58 -15.60 -22.05
CA TYR A 203 6.00 -14.28 -21.87
C TYR A 203 7.07 -13.20 -21.71
N ALA A 204 8.11 -13.45 -20.91
CA ALA A 204 9.24 -12.54 -20.78
C ALA A 204 9.96 -12.32 -22.12
N ASP A 205 10.22 -13.39 -22.86
CA ASP A 205 10.79 -13.34 -24.21
C ASP A 205 9.91 -12.55 -25.17
N PHE A 206 8.59 -12.75 -25.13
CA PHE A 206 7.64 -11.95 -25.90
C PHE A 206 7.73 -10.44 -25.57
N LEU A 207 7.77 -10.07 -24.28
CA LEU A 207 7.89 -8.68 -23.88
C LEU A 207 9.21 -8.04 -24.39
N GLU A 208 10.33 -8.76 -24.29
CA GLU A 208 11.65 -8.29 -24.72
C GLU A 208 11.80 -8.23 -26.24
N GLN A 209 11.35 -9.26 -26.96
CA GLN A 209 11.63 -9.43 -28.39
C GLN A 209 10.54 -8.81 -29.27
N ASP A 210 9.27 -8.94 -28.90
CA ASP A 210 8.15 -8.48 -29.73
C ASP A 210 7.69 -7.06 -29.37
N LEU A 211 7.72 -6.69 -28.08
CA LEU A 211 7.13 -5.42 -27.62
C LEU A 211 8.16 -4.30 -27.40
N ALA A 212 9.40 -4.62 -27.01
CA ALA A 212 10.39 -3.60 -26.61
C ALA A 212 10.73 -2.58 -27.71
N ALA A 213 10.73 -3.00 -28.97
CA ALA A 213 11.00 -2.12 -30.10
C ALA A 213 9.83 -1.15 -30.42
N VAL A 214 8.62 -1.43 -29.93
CA VAL A 214 7.39 -0.69 -30.28
C VAL A 214 6.83 0.08 -29.08
N ALA A 215 7.06 -0.38 -27.86
CA ALA A 215 6.62 0.26 -26.63
C ALA A 215 7.16 1.70 -26.52
N SER A 216 6.26 2.66 -26.44
CA SER A 216 6.58 4.10 -26.43
C SER A 216 5.56 4.93 -25.65
N GLY A 217 4.73 4.28 -24.82
CA GLY A 217 3.64 4.93 -24.12
C GLY A 217 4.09 5.77 -22.92
N GLU A 218 3.15 6.56 -22.41
CA GLU A 218 3.35 7.39 -21.21
C GLU A 218 2.72 6.75 -19.98
N PHE A 219 3.42 6.81 -18.83
CA PHE A 219 2.90 6.27 -17.56
C PHE A 219 1.95 7.24 -16.84
N ALA A 220 1.97 8.52 -17.19
CA ALA A 220 1.18 9.56 -16.52
C ALA A 220 -0.32 9.24 -16.64
N CYS A 221 -1.09 9.42 -15.55
CA CYS A 221 -2.53 9.16 -15.60
C CYS A 221 -3.35 10.35 -16.10
N GLY A 222 -2.72 11.53 -16.19
CA GLY A 222 -3.39 12.78 -16.53
C GLY A 222 -4.19 13.37 -15.35
N ALA A 223 -4.44 14.68 -15.45
CA ALA A 223 -5.08 15.47 -14.39
C ALA A 223 -6.49 14.97 -14.05
N ALA A 224 -7.31 14.64 -15.05
CA ALA A 224 -8.70 14.22 -14.81
C ALA A 224 -8.81 12.93 -13.98
N TYR A 225 -7.98 11.92 -14.27
CA TYR A 225 -7.97 10.68 -13.49
C TYR A 225 -7.34 10.90 -12.10
N PHE A 226 -6.28 11.70 -12.03
CA PHE A 226 -5.64 12.06 -10.75
C PHE A 226 -6.61 12.78 -9.80
N ASP A 227 -7.36 13.76 -10.30
CA ASP A 227 -8.39 14.48 -9.55
C ASP A 227 -9.50 13.55 -9.06
N ASN A 228 -9.93 12.60 -9.91
CA ASN A 228 -10.91 11.60 -9.51
C ASN A 228 -10.35 10.67 -8.43
N LEU A 229 -9.09 10.24 -8.49
CA LEU A 229 -8.48 9.47 -7.40
C LEU A 229 -8.49 10.26 -6.08
N LEU A 230 -8.13 11.54 -6.09
CA LEU A 230 -8.20 12.38 -4.89
C LEU A 230 -9.64 12.47 -4.34
N ARG A 231 -10.61 12.81 -5.18
CA ARG A 231 -12.00 13.04 -4.76
C ARG A 231 -12.75 11.75 -4.40
N ARG A 232 -12.48 10.65 -5.09
CA ARG A 232 -13.30 9.43 -5.08
C ARG A 232 -12.65 8.30 -4.28
N ARG A 233 -11.32 8.13 -4.36
CA ARG A 233 -10.58 7.14 -3.54
C ARG A 233 -10.18 7.72 -2.20
N HIS A 234 -9.69 8.96 -2.18
CA HIS A 234 -9.22 9.60 -0.95
C HIS A 234 -10.26 10.53 -0.29
N PHE A 235 -11.44 10.72 -0.89
CA PHE A 235 -12.49 11.62 -0.40
C PHE A 235 -11.97 13.01 -0.04
N LEU A 236 -10.89 13.40 -0.72
CA LEU A 236 -10.11 14.57 -0.45
C LEU A 236 -10.44 15.58 -1.54
N ASP A 237 -11.36 16.48 -1.19
CA ASP A 237 -11.89 17.51 -2.07
C ASP A 237 -10.94 18.72 -2.10
N VAL A 238 -9.71 18.53 -2.58
CA VAL A 238 -8.74 19.60 -2.84
C VAL A 238 -8.12 19.41 -4.23
N THR A 239 -7.48 20.44 -4.74
CA THR A 239 -6.79 20.38 -6.03
C THR A 239 -5.36 19.82 -5.89
N PRO A 240 -4.76 19.31 -6.98
CA PRO A 240 -3.34 18.99 -7.00
C PRO A 240 -2.46 20.20 -6.65
N ASP A 241 -2.88 21.42 -6.98
CA ASP A 241 -2.14 22.64 -6.64
C ASP A 241 -2.13 22.89 -5.12
N ASP A 242 -3.27 22.70 -4.44
CA ASP A 242 -3.34 22.80 -2.97
C ASP A 242 -2.39 21.80 -2.29
N LEU A 243 -2.33 20.56 -2.81
CA LEU A 243 -1.42 19.52 -2.32
C LEU A 243 0.04 19.83 -2.66
N HIS A 244 0.29 20.43 -3.81
CA HIS A 244 1.64 20.81 -4.23
C HIS A 244 2.20 21.91 -3.31
N VAL A 245 1.40 22.93 -2.97
CA VAL A 245 1.76 23.96 -1.99
C VAL A 245 2.04 23.34 -0.62
N LEU A 246 1.16 22.44 -0.14
CA LEU A 246 1.42 21.70 1.10
C LEU A 246 2.75 20.93 1.01
N GLY A 247 3.01 20.23 -0.08
CA GLY A 247 4.26 19.50 -0.29
C GLY A 247 5.49 20.38 -0.21
N GLN A 248 5.45 21.58 -0.80
CA GLN A 248 6.55 22.55 -0.78
C GLN A 248 6.83 23.04 0.65
N GLU A 249 5.79 23.38 1.40
CA GLU A 249 5.92 23.80 2.81
C GLU A 249 6.49 22.70 3.69
N LEU A 250 5.99 21.47 3.52
CA LEU A 250 6.47 20.31 4.26
C LEU A 250 7.95 20.02 3.94
N LEU A 251 8.33 20.11 2.66
CA LEU A 251 9.70 19.91 2.21
C LEU A 251 10.63 20.96 2.82
N ALA A 252 10.28 22.25 2.69
CA ALA A 252 11.08 23.36 3.20
C ALA A 252 11.26 23.28 4.73
N ARG A 253 10.17 23.12 5.49
CA ARG A 253 10.23 23.01 6.95
C ARG A 253 11.05 21.81 7.39
N THR A 254 10.82 20.64 6.81
CA THR A 254 11.53 19.41 7.21
C THR A 254 13.00 19.47 6.84
N THR A 255 13.34 20.13 5.72
CA THR A 255 14.75 20.38 5.35
C THR A 255 15.44 21.20 6.43
N GLU A 256 14.85 22.32 6.86
CA GLU A 256 15.47 23.16 7.89
C GLU A 256 15.58 22.42 9.23
N GLU A 257 14.55 21.68 9.65
CA GLU A 257 14.59 20.86 10.86
C GLU A 257 15.74 19.83 10.81
N LEU A 258 15.89 19.14 9.68
CA LEU A 258 16.95 18.14 9.48
C LEU A 258 18.34 18.78 9.50
N ARG A 259 18.52 19.90 8.79
CA ARG A 259 19.78 20.64 8.76
C ARG A 259 20.17 21.20 10.13
N ALA A 260 19.21 21.76 10.87
CA ALA A 260 19.42 22.22 12.24
C ALA A 260 19.83 21.07 13.17
N LEU A 261 19.24 19.89 13.00
CA LEU A 261 19.64 18.69 13.74
C LEU A 261 21.08 18.27 13.41
N CYS A 262 21.44 18.26 12.12
CA CYS A 262 22.79 17.96 11.64
C CYS A 262 23.83 18.89 12.28
N ARG A 263 23.60 20.22 12.21
CA ARG A 263 24.50 21.21 12.84
C ARG A 263 24.66 20.97 14.34
N LYS A 264 23.56 20.64 15.04
CA LYS A 264 23.55 20.48 16.49
C LYS A 264 24.24 19.19 16.97
N HIS A 265 24.05 18.08 16.28
CA HIS A 265 24.46 16.74 16.78
C HIS A 265 25.54 16.05 15.95
N PHE A 266 25.77 16.52 14.72
CA PHE A 266 26.73 15.93 13.78
C PHE A 266 27.82 16.92 13.35
N GLY A 267 27.77 18.17 13.82
CA GLY A 267 28.84 19.16 13.70
C GLY A 267 28.91 19.92 12.37
N ALA A 268 28.11 19.52 11.38
CA ALA A 268 28.03 20.18 10.08
C ALA A 268 26.63 20.02 9.48
N ASP A 269 26.32 20.85 8.48
CA ASP A 269 25.11 20.74 7.66
C ASP A 269 25.34 19.74 6.51
N ASP A 270 25.63 18.48 6.86
CA ASP A 270 25.96 17.41 5.91
C ASP A 270 25.13 16.14 6.20
N ILE A 271 24.01 16.01 5.48
CA ILE A 271 23.07 14.87 5.57
C ILE A 271 23.76 13.57 5.14
N ALA A 272 24.67 13.62 4.15
CA ALA A 272 25.35 12.45 3.64
C ALA A 272 26.38 11.94 4.65
N ALA A 273 27.15 12.84 5.29
CA ALA A 273 28.06 12.47 6.37
C ALA A 273 27.32 11.92 7.60
N ALA A 274 26.22 12.55 8.01
CA ALA A 274 25.38 12.04 9.09
C ALA A 274 24.83 10.63 8.77
N THR A 275 24.36 10.42 7.54
CA THR A 275 23.89 9.10 7.07
C THR A 275 25.01 8.06 7.13
N ARG A 276 26.21 8.36 6.61
CA ARG A 276 27.36 7.43 6.66
C ARG A 276 27.72 7.07 8.10
N LYS A 277 27.71 8.05 9.03
CA LYS A 277 27.99 7.81 10.45
C LYS A 277 26.95 6.88 11.08
N ILE A 278 25.66 7.13 10.85
CA ILE A 278 24.57 6.32 11.40
C ILE A 278 24.67 4.88 10.89
N LYS A 279 24.95 4.70 9.60
CA LYS A 279 25.13 3.38 8.97
C LYS A 279 26.28 2.56 9.54
N THR A 280 27.19 3.13 10.33
CA THR A 280 28.24 2.36 11.03
C THR A 280 27.73 1.64 12.28
N ASP A 281 26.59 2.05 12.83
CA ASP A 281 25.94 1.40 13.97
C ASP A 281 24.83 0.47 13.47
N HIS A 282 25.19 -0.77 13.16
CA HIS A 282 24.27 -1.80 12.70
C HIS A 282 24.56 -3.12 13.41
N PRO A 283 23.56 -4.01 13.57
CA PRO A 283 23.82 -5.36 14.09
C PRO A 283 24.68 -6.17 13.11
N SER A 284 25.32 -7.23 13.61
CA SER A 284 25.90 -8.23 12.71
C SER A 284 24.81 -8.97 11.93
N ALA A 285 25.16 -9.54 10.77
CA ALA A 285 24.21 -10.32 9.97
C ALA A 285 23.56 -11.47 10.78
N ALA A 286 24.33 -12.11 11.68
CA ALA A 286 23.83 -13.18 12.54
C ALA A 286 22.82 -12.70 13.60
N GLU A 287 22.91 -11.42 14.03
CA GLU A 287 22.04 -10.84 15.05
C GLU A 287 20.85 -10.08 14.47
N LEU A 288 20.81 -9.87 13.16
CA LEU A 288 19.86 -8.99 12.48
C LEU A 288 18.39 -9.33 12.81
N LEU A 289 17.98 -10.59 12.62
CA LEU A 289 16.61 -11.03 12.94
C LEU A 289 16.28 -10.87 14.43
N ALA A 290 17.24 -11.17 15.30
CA ALA A 290 17.06 -11.01 16.74
C ALA A 290 16.94 -9.53 17.13
N ALA A 291 17.63 -8.63 16.44
CA ALA A 291 17.52 -7.19 16.62
C ALA A 291 16.11 -6.69 16.27
N TYR A 292 15.58 -7.04 15.09
CA TYR A 292 14.19 -6.71 14.72
C TYR A 292 13.18 -7.25 15.73
N ARG A 293 13.26 -8.54 16.09
CA ARG A 293 12.37 -9.17 17.08
C ARG A 293 12.38 -8.43 18.42
N ARG A 294 13.56 -8.05 18.90
CA ARG A 294 13.74 -7.31 20.14
C ARG A 294 13.13 -5.91 20.06
N GLN A 295 13.40 -5.16 18.99
CA GLN A 295 12.91 -3.79 18.85
C GLN A 295 11.40 -3.72 18.63
N MET A 296 10.80 -4.61 17.83
CA MET A 296 9.34 -4.67 17.66
C MET A 296 8.63 -5.00 18.98
N ARG A 297 9.16 -5.96 19.76
CA ARG A 297 8.63 -6.28 21.09
C ARG A 297 8.75 -5.09 22.05
N ALA A 298 9.89 -4.41 22.06
CA ALA A 298 10.11 -3.23 22.89
C ALA A 298 9.13 -2.10 22.52
N ALA A 299 8.86 -1.89 21.22
CA ALA A 299 7.89 -0.89 20.77
C ALA A 299 6.47 -1.23 21.28
N ARG A 300 6.05 -2.49 21.17
CA ARG A 300 4.77 -2.97 21.69
C ARG A 300 4.63 -2.77 23.21
N GLU A 301 5.64 -3.18 23.97
CA GLU A 301 5.67 -3.02 25.43
C GLU A 301 5.62 -1.54 25.83
N PHE A 302 6.32 -0.68 25.09
CA PHE A 302 6.30 0.77 25.31
C PHE A 302 4.91 1.37 25.08
N VAL A 303 4.24 1.01 23.99
CA VAL A 303 2.87 1.43 23.68
C VAL A 303 1.90 1.03 24.78
N ALA A 304 1.99 -0.21 25.26
CA ALA A 304 1.17 -0.72 26.36
C ALA A 304 1.39 0.06 27.66
N LYS A 305 2.67 0.27 28.02
CA LYS A 305 3.07 0.95 29.26
C LYS A 305 2.60 2.41 29.32
N HIS A 306 2.65 3.12 28.19
CA HIS A 306 2.31 4.55 28.14
C HIS A 306 0.84 4.81 27.77
N ASP A 307 0.04 3.76 27.59
CA ASP A 307 -1.38 3.86 27.23
C ASP A 307 -1.59 4.76 26.00
N LEU A 308 -0.80 4.52 24.94
CA LEU A 308 -0.82 5.37 23.74
C LEU A 308 -1.99 5.03 22.81
N VAL A 309 -2.28 3.75 22.63
CA VAL A 309 -3.37 3.21 21.80
C VAL A 309 -3.77 1.85 22.38
N GLY A 310 -5.04 1.48 22.25
CA GLY A 310 -5.53 0.17 22.66
C GLY A 310 -4.89 -0.94 21.84
N LEU A 311 -4.35 -1.95 22.53
CA LEU A 311 -3.87 -3.17 21.88
C LEU A 311 -5.06 -4.12 21.64
N PRO A 312 -5.22 -4.68 20.42
CA PRO A 312 -6.18 -5.72 20.16
C PRO A 312 -6.00 -6.93 21.10
N PRO A 313 -7.08 -7.62 21.50
CA PRO A 313 -6.97 -8.78 22.38
C PRO A 313 -6.27 -9.98 21.74
N ARG A 314 -6.16 -9.99 20.41
CA ARG A 314 -5.44 -10.99 19.61
C ARG A 314 -4.65 -10.26 18.52
N GLU A 315 -3.34 -10.39 18.56
CA GLU A 315 -2.39 -9.84 17.59
C GLU A 315 -1.12 -10.69 17.63
N HIS A 316 -0.63 -11.15 16.48
CA HIS A 316 0.61 -11.92 16.39
C HIS A 316 1.44 -11.41 15.22
N LEU A 317 2.67 -11.00 15.47
CA LEU A 317 3.63 -10.63 14.43
C LEU A 317 4.86 -11.51 14.51
N GLU A 318 5.12 -12.28 13.45
CA GLU A 318 6.30 -13.11 13.34
C GLU A 318 7.37 -12.42 12.48
N VAL A 319 8.52 -12.14 13.07
CA VAL A 319 9.69 -11.66 12.32
C VAL A 319 10.47 -12.87 11.82
N VAL A 320 10.53 -13.03 10.52
CA VAL A 320 11.13 -14.18 9.86
C VAL A 320 12.14 -13.75 8.81
N GLU A 321 13.07 -14.63 8.50
CA GLU A 321 13.92 -14.42 7.33
C GLU A 321 13.06 -14.45 6.08
N THR A 322 13.31 -13.56 5.13
CA THR A 322 12.71 -13.66 3.79
C THR A 322 13.15 -14.99 3.18
N PRO A 323 12.22 -15.93 2.94
CA PRO A 323 12.55 -17.21 2.32
C PRO A 323 13.29 -17.00 1.01
N ALA A 324 14.23 -17.87 0.66
CA ALA A 324 15.06 -17.74 -0.55
C ALA A 324 14.23 -17.43 -1.81
N PHE A 325 13.07 -18.08 -1.92
CA PHE A 325 12.11 -17.91 -3.00
C PHE A 325 11.44 -16.53 -3.08
N LEU A 326 11.46 -15.72 -2.02
CA LEU A 326 10.85 -14.37 -1.98
C LEU A 326 11.85 -13.23 -2.06
N ARG A 327 13.15 -13.50 -1.95
CA ARG A 327 14.17 -12.45 -1.82
C ARG A 327 14.24 -11.51 -3.04
N HIS A 328 13.74 -11.96 -4.20
CA HIS A 328 13.64 -11.09 -5.38
C HIS A 328 12.46 -10.11 -5.30
N GLN A 329 11.33 -10.51 -4.70
CA GLN A 329 10.16 -9.63 -4.52
C GLN A 329 10.33 -8.72 -3.30
N ILE A 330 11.03 -9.23 -2.29
CA ILE A 330 11.32 -8.53 -1.03
C ILE A 330 12.85 -8.44 -0.92
N PRO A 331 13.50 -7.45 -1.53
CA PRO A 331 14.96 -7.35 -1.52
C PRO A 331 15.54 -6.83 -0.19
N PHE A 332 14.73 -6.20 0.66
CA PHE A 332 15.19 -5.61 1.93
C PHE A 332 14.39 -6.12 3.13
N ALA A 333 13.13 -5.70 3.23
CA ALA A 333 12.19 -6.16 4.23
C ALA A 333 10.77 -5.83 3.77
N ALA A 334 9.77 -6.57 4.27
CA ALA A 334 8.38 -6.26 4.00
C ALA A 334 7.49 -6.74 5.13
N TYR A 335 6.47 -5.94 5.44
CA TYR A 335 5.36 -6.35 6.28
C TYR A 335 4.28 -7.02 5.43
N CYS A 336 3.76 -8.14 5.92
CA CYS A 336 2.59 -8.82 5.39
C CYS A 336 1.51 -8.85 6.47
N GLU A 337 0.40 -8.19 6.21
CA GLU A 337 -0.72 -8.09 7.14
C GLU A 337 -1.49 -9.40 7.31
N PRO A 338 -2.13 -9.63 8.47
CA PRO A 338 -2.99 -10.79 8.66
C PRO A 338 -4.22 -10.73 7.75
N SER A 339 -4.69 -11.89 7.33
CA SER A 339 -5.99 -11.98 6.65
C SER A 339 -7.12 -11.53 7.60
N PRO A 340 -8.16 -10.84 7.11
CA PRO A 340 -9.26 -10.36 7.94
C PRO A 340 -10.01 -11.44 8.73
N ASN A 341 -9.96 -12.68 8.24
CA ASN A 341 -10.62 -13.84 8.84
C ASN A 341 -9.65 -14.77 9.59
N ASP A 342 -8.36 -14.43 9.67
CA ASP A 342 -7.41 -15.17 10.51
C ASP A 342 -7.83 -15.04 11.99
N PRO A 343 -8.22 -16.13 12.68
CA PRO A 343 -8.67 -16.07 14.07
C PRO A 343 -7.59 -15.55 15.03
N GLU A 344 -6.32 -15.74 14.69
CA GLU A 344 -5.17 -15.37 15.51
C GLU A 344 -4.48 -14.08 15.01
N GLN A 345 -4.90 -13.54 13.86
CA GLN A 345 -4.37 -12.30 13.31
C GLN A 345 -2.84 -12.34 13.16
N HIS A 346 -2.31 -13.41 12.53
CA HIS A 346 -0.89 -13.57 12.24
C HIS A 346 -0.43 -12.71 11.07
N GLY A 347 0.37 -11.70 11.35
CA GLY A 347 1.17 -10.98 10.36
C GLY A 347 2.61 -11.49 10.33
N TYR A 348 3.30 -11.23 9.23
CA TYR A 348 4.72 -11.52 9.06
C TYR A 348 5.50 -10.23 8.81
N TYR A 349 6.70 -10.16 9.36
CA TYR A 349 7.69 -9.18 8.95
C TYR A 349 8.91 -9.91 8.41
N TYR A 350 9.06 -9.88 7.10
CA TYR A 350 10.15 -10.51 6.38
C TYR A 350 11.38 -9.61 6.43
N VAL A 351 12.54 -10.17 6.78
CA VAL A 351 13.84 -9.49 6.72
C VAL A 351 14.75 -10.28 5.79
N THR A 352 15.16 -9.64 4.70
CA THR A 352 16.00 -10.28 3.69
C THR A 352 17.45 -10.30 4.15
N PRO A 353 18.12 -11.46 4.16
CA PRO A 353 19.53 -11.52 4.50
C PRO A 353 20.35 -10.64 3.56
N PRO A 354 21.17 -9.70 4.10
CA PRO A 354 22.05 -8.90 3.27
C PRO A 354 23.13 -9.80 2.65
N VAL A 355 23.46 -9.55 1.38
CA VAL A 355 24.49 -10.32 0.66
C VAL A 355 25.87 -9.67 0.68
N ASP A 356 25.96 -8.42 1.14
CA ASP A 356 27.18 -7.64 1.23
C ASP A 356 27.15 -6.65 2.41
N ALA A 357 28.27 -5.98 2.66
CA ALA A 357 28.41 -5.02 3.77
C ALA A 357 27.59 -3.73 3.56
N GLU A 358 27.31 -3.35 2.31
CA GLU A 358 26.52 -2.17 2.00
C GLU A 358 25.06 -2.40 2.38
N GLN A 359 24.49 -3.54 1.97
CA GLN A 359 23.14 -3.95 2.35
C GLN A 359 23.00 -4.15 3.86
N LEU A 360 24.01 -4.73 4.52
CA LEU A 360 23.98 -4.88 5.96
C LEU A 360 23.94 -3.51 6.68
N ALA A 361 24.69 -2.53 6.16
CA ALA A 361 24.72 -1.17 6.72
C ALA A 361 23.40 -0.41 6.52
N GLU A 362 22.54 -0.79 5.56
CA GLU A 362 21.18 -0.25 5.44
C GLU A 362 20.26 -0.68 6.60
N HIS A 363 20.62 -1.74 7.34
CA HIS A 363 19.91 -2.16 8.55
C HIS A 363 20.47 -1.49 9.82
N ASP A 364 20.82 -0.21 9.73
CA ASP A 364 21.34 0.56 10.87
C ASP A 364 20.36 0.55 12.07
N ASN A 365 20.90 0.57 13.29
CA ASN A 365 20.11 0.42 14.52
C ASN A 365 19.09 1.56 14.71
N ALA A 366 19.30 2.73 14.13
CA ALA A 366 18.35 3.85 14.22
C ALA A 366 17.19 3.65 13.24
N GLY A 367 17.48 3.32 11.98
CA GLY A 367 16.55 2.94 10.92
C GLY A 367 15.71 1.75 11.32
N LEU A 368 16.34 0.67 11.80
CA LEU A 368 15.67 -0.54 12.25
C LEU A 368 14.61 -0.25 13.32
N ARG A 369 14.91 0.57 14.34
CA ARG A 369 13.94 0.96 15.37
C ARG A 369 12.78 1.76 14.81
N HIS A 370 13.07 2.64 13.85
CA HIS A 370 12.07 3.44 13.17
C HIS A 370 11.10 2.57 12.37
N THR A 371 11.63 1.65 11.55
CA THR A 371 10.85 0.67 10.80
C THR A 371 10.03 -0.24 11.71
N CYS A 372 10.56 -0.64 12.88
CA CYS A 372 9.78 -1.40 13.86
C CYS A 372 8.53 -0.65 14.34
N VAL A 373 8.59 0.69 14.43
CA VAL A 373 7.45 1.52 14.80
C VAL A 373 6.46 1.65 13.63
N HIS A 374 6.97 1.88 12.42
CA HIS A 374 6.17 2.06 11.20
C HIS A 374 5.38 0.80 10.84
N GLU A 375 6.05 -0.34 10.80
CA GLU A 375 5.50 -1.59 10.29
C GLU A 375 4.74 -2.39 11.35
N ALA A 376 5.19 -2.31 12.61
CA ALA A 376 4.63 -3.11 13.70
C ALA A 376 3.76 -2.26 14.65
N TRP A 377 4.34 -1.81 15.76
CA TRP A 377 3.60 -1.12 16.83
C TRP A 377 4.12 0.29 17.08
N PRO A 378 3.23 1.31 17.16
CA PRO A 378 1.78 1.26 16.94
C PRO A 378 1.34 1.41 15.47
N GLY A 379 2.24 1.23 14.49
CA GLY A 379 1.98 1.43 13.06
C GLY A 379 1.08 0.39 12.39
N HIS A 380 1.50 -0.15 11.24
CA HIS A 380 0.65 -0.95 10.34
C HIS A 380 0.06 -2.20 10.98
N HIS A 381 0.86 -3.01 11.68
CA HIS A 381 0.35 -4.22 12.32
C HIS A 381 -0.80 -3.93 13.28
N LEU A 382 -0.60 -2.99 14.21
CA LEU A 382 -1.66 -2.60 15.13
C LEU A 382 -2.89 -2.06 14.39
N GLN A 383 -2.69 -1.23 13.36
CA GLN A 383 -3.79 -0.63 12.59
C GLN A 383 -4.66 -1.67 11.90
N PHE A 384 -4.06 -2.58 11.12
CA PHE A 384 -4.81 -3.57 10.36
C PHE A 384 -5.48 -4.60 11.26
N VAL A 385 -4.79 -5.06 12.31
CA VAL A 385 -5.40 -5.97 13.30
C VAL A 385 -6.59 -5.29 14.00
N THR A 386 -6.47 -4.01 14.35
CA THR A 386 -7.57 -3.23 14.94
C THR A 386 -8.76 -3.14 13.99
N ALA A 387 -8.53 -2.92 12.70
CA ALA A 387 -9.59 -2.88 11.69
C ALA A 387 -10.28 -4.24 11.54
N ASN A 388 -9.51 -5.33 11.46
CA ASN A 388 -10.02 -6.69 11.34
C ASN A 388 -10.83 -7.13 12.57
N MET A 389 -10.43 -6.70 13.76
CA MET A 389 -11.09 -7.07 15.02
C MET A 389 -12.33 -6.23 15.33
N ASN A 390 -12.62 -5.20 14.53
CA ASN A 390 -13.78 -4.33 14.71
C ASN A 390 -14.85 -4.62 13.65
N PRO A 391 -16.01 -5.21 14.01
CA PRO A 391 -17.06 -5.56 13.05
C PRO A 391 -17.56 -4.39 12.20
N ALA A 392 -17.58 -3.16 12.76
CA ALA A 392 -17.99 -1.97 12.03
C ALA A 392 -16.90 -1.44 11.06
N ALA A 393 -15.68 -1.96 11.13
CA ALA A 393 -14.56 -1.62 10.25
C ALA A 393 -14.17 -2.75 9.27
N ARG A 394 -14.56 -4.00 9.57
CA ARG A 394 -14.29 -5.20 8.76
C ARG A 394 -15.41 -5.50 7.74
N THR A 395 -16.04 -4.49 7.15
CA THR A 395 -16.97 -4.69 6.03
C THR A 395 -16.18 -4.79 4.72
N LEU A 396 -16.68 -5.55 3.73
CA LEU A 396 -16.00 -5.69 2.43
C LEU A 396 -15.71 -4.34 1.75
N PRO A 397 -16.62 -3.34 1.73
CA PRO A 397 -16.32 -2.01 1.20
C PRO A 397 -15.11 -1.35 1.86
N ARG A 398 -14.91 -1.51 3.17
CA ARG A 398 -13.77 -0.93 3.89
C ARG A 398 -12.48 -1.70 3.72
N LEU A 399 -12.55 -3.04 3.75
CA LEU A 399 -11.40 -3.92 3.57
C LEU A 399 -10.80 -3.81 2.16
N LEU A 400 -11.64 -3.68 1.14
CA LEU A 400 -11.23 -3.64 -0.26
C LEU A 400 -10.92 -2.23 -0.76
N ASN A 401 -11.22 -1.19 0.03
CA ASN A 401 -10.91 0.21 -0.32
C ASN A 401 -10.10 0.91 0.78
N PRO A 402 -8.94 0.37 1.18
CA PRO A 402 -8.06 1.08 2.09
C PRO A 402 -7.46 2.32 1.41
N SER A 403 -7.08 3.32 2.19
CA SER A 403 -6.60 4.59 1.67
C SER A 403 -5.26 4.98 2.27
N ALA A 404 -4.28 5.28 1.40
CA ALA A 404 -2.92 5.66 1.79
C ALA A 404 -2.90 6.87 2.74
N THR A 405 -3.86 7.78 2.57
CA THR A 405 -4.04 8.93 3.47
C THR A 405 -4.23 8.55 4.93
N LEU A 406 -4.77 7.36 5.23
CA LEU A 406 -4.89 6.87 6.60
C LEU A 406 -3.82 5.82 6.92
N TYR A 407 -3.60 4.78 6.11
CA TYR A 407 -2.65 3.73 6.52
C TYR A 407 -1.20 4.23 6.55
N GLU A 408 -0.74 4.95 5.53
CA GLU A 408 0.60 5.53 5.53
C GLU A 408 0.71 6.76 6.43
N GLY A 409 -0.34 7.59 6.43
CA GLY A 409 -0.41 8.75 7.31
C GLY A 409 -0.32 8.37 8.79
N TRP A 410 -0.96 7.25 9.18
CA TRP A 410 -0.92 6.71 10.53
C TRP A 410 0.48 6.21 10.91
N ALA A 411 1.11 5.39 10.07
CA ALA A 411 2.43 4.86 10.35
C ALA A 411 3.48 5.99 10.49
N LEU A 412 3.48 6.96 9.58
CA LEU A 412 4.33 8.16 9.66
C LEU A 412 4.02 9.03 10.88
N TYR A 413 2.75 9.10 11.32
CA TYR A 413 2.37 9.77 12.57
C TYR A 413 2.89 9.03 13.80
N CYS A 414 2.90 7.69 13.76
CA CYS A 414 3.33 6.85 14.86
C CYS A 414 4.83 6.95 15.14
N GLU A 415 5.66 7.12 14.11
CA GLU A 415 7.08 7.43 14.23
C GLU A 415 7.31 8.69 15.10
N GLN A 416 6.58 9.76 14.77
CA GLN A 416 6.62 11.01 15.53
C GLN A 416 6.08 10.82 16.95
N LEU A 417 4.95 10.13 17.12
CA LEU A 417 4.35 9.88 18.43
C LEU A 417 5.33 9.13 19.34
N MET A 418 5.93 8.04 18.85
CA MET A 418 6.87 7.23 19.63
C MET A 418 8.13 8.02 20.00
N ARG A 419 8.57 8.96 19.15
CA ARG A 419 9.62 9.91 19.52
C ARG A 419 9.16 10.86 20.64
N GLU A 420 8.01 11.51 20.49
CA GLU A 420 7.48 12.48 21.45
C GLU A 420 7.27 11.88 22.85
N GLU A 421 6.83 10.63 22.92
CA GLU A 421 6.63 9.89 24.17
C GLU A 421 7.96 9.32 24.72
N GLY A 422 8.99 9.27 23.88
CA GLY A 422 10.36 9.02 24.29
C GLY A 422 10.86 7.60 24.09
N PHE A 423 10.33 6.86 23.12
CA PHE A 423 10.91 5.60 22.64
C PHE A 423 12.10 5.85 21.70
N LEU A 424 12.00 6.83 20.79
CA LEU A 424 13.01 7.16 19.77
C LEU A 424 13.83 8.42 20.12
N ARG A 425 14.47 8.45 21.31
CA ARG A 425 15.05 9.68 21.88
C ARG A 425 16.38 10.17 21.27
N GLY A 426 17.17 9.29 20.66
CA GLY A 426 18.53 9.62 20.23
C GLY A 426 18.57 10.52 18.99
N PRO A 427 19.66 11.29 18.80
CA PRO A 427 19.80 12.18 17.65
C PRO A 427 19.82 11.41 16.33
N GLU A 428 20.34 10.19 16.28
CA GLU A 428 20.35 9.32 15.11
C GLU A 428 18.92 8.90 14.72
N GLN A 429 18.08 8.48 15.68
CA GLN A 429 16.68 8.16 15.38
C GLN A 429 15.89 9.40 14.96
N HIS A 430 16.18 10.56 15.55
CA HIS A 430 15.55 11.82 15.13
C HIS A 430 15.96 12.19 13.70
N PHE A 431 17.23 11.98 13.34
CA PHE A 431 17.73 12.18 11.99
C PHE A 431 17.00 11.29 10.99
N ILE A 432 16.88 9.99 11.28
CA ILE A 432 16.14 9.05 10.42
C ILE A 432 14.70 9.51 10.22
N MET A 433 13.98 9.85 11.30
CA MET A 433 12.59 10.32 11.23
C MET A 433 12.43 11.57 10.35
N LEU A 434 13.35 12.54 10.46
CA LEU A 434 13.30 13.76 9.65
C LEU A 434 13.71 13.51 8.20
N ARG A 435 14.71 12.68 7.93
CA ARG A 435 15.09 12.28 6.57
C ARG A 435 13.95 11.53 5.88
N ASP A 436 13.29 10.62 6.61
CA ASP A 436 12.13 9.88 6.13
C ASP A 436 10.94 10.81 5.85
N ARG A 437 10.65 11.74 6.77
CA ARG A 437 9.62 12.78 6.54
C ARG A 437 9.94 13.65 5.34
N LEU A 438 11.20 14.03 5.13
CA LEU A 438 11.63 14.83 3.98
C LEU A 438 11.36 14.08 2.68
N TRP A 439 11.67 12.78 2.63
CA TRP A 439 11.35 11.93 1.50
C TRP A 439 9.84 11.86 1.23
N ARG A 440 9.02 11.64 2.27
CA ARG A 440 7.56 11.58 2.10
C ARG A 440 6.96 12.94 1.70
N ALA A 441 7.56 14.05 2.11
CA ALA A 441 7.19 15.38 1.61
C ALA A 441 7.54 15.55 0.13
N LEU A 442 8.74 15.10 -0.30
CA LEU A 442 9.14 15.11 -1.70
C LEU A 442 8.23 14.24 -2.58
N ARG A 443 7.77 13.09 -2.07
CA ARG A 443 6.81 12.21 -2.77
C ARG A 443 5.52 12.94 -3.15
N VAL A 444 5.02 13.88 -2.33
CA VAL A 444 3.83 14.68 -2.68
C VAL A 444 4.06 15.46 -3.98
N LEU A 445 5.21 16.10 -4.11
CA LEU A 445 5.56 16.88 -5.30
C LEU A 445 5.77 15.97 -6.51
N ILE A 446 6.55 14.91 -6.34
CA ILE A 446 6.89 13.97 -7.42
C ILE A 446 5.63 13.29 -7.96
N ASP A 447 4.74 12.79 -7.10
CA ASP A 447 3.51 12.09 -7.52
C ASP A 447 2.63 12.99 -8.40
N ILE A 448 2.40 14.23 -7.96
CA ILE A 448 1.62 15.22 -8.72
C ILE A 448 2.32 15.57 -10.04
N GLU A 449 3.61 15.86 -10.01
CA GLU A 449 4.35 16.33 -11.17
C GLU A 449 4.55 15.23 -12.23
N LEU A 450 4.79 13.97 -11.81
CA LEU A 450 4.88 12.80 -12.69
C LEU A 450 3.57 12.58 -13.45
N HIS A 451 2.43 12.70 -12.75
CA HIS A 451 1.14 12.32 -13.32
C HIS A 451 0.39 13.45 -14.02
N THR A 452 0.69 14.71 -13.69
CA THR A 452 -0.10 15.86 -14.15
C THR A 452 0.73 16.97 -14.79
N ARG A 453 2.06 17.00 -14.60
CA ARG A 453 2.93 18.11 -15.07
C ARG A 453 4.11 17.67 -15.93
N GLY A 454 4.16 16.42 -16.36
CA GLY A 454 5.15 15.93 -17.31
C GLY A 454 6.58 15.83 -16.76
N LEU A 455 6.76 15.70 -15.44
CA LEU A 455 8.09 15.45 -14.87
C LEU A 455 8.63 14.09 -15.37
N GLY A 456 9.83 14.10 -15.95
CA GLY A 456 10.52 12.88 -16.37
C GLY A 456 11.14 12.13 -15.18
N LEU A 457 11.27 10.81 -15.31
CA LEU A 457 11.83 9.94 -14.26
C LEU A 457 13.27 10.31 -13.89
N GLU A 458 14.11 10.64 -14.86
CA GLU A 458 15.51 11.03 -14.61
C GLU A 458 15.60 12.30 -13.74
N ALA A 459 14.79 13.31 -14.06
CA ALA A 459 14.73 14.55 -13.28
C ALA A 459 14.14 14.33 -11.87
N ALA A 460 13.16 13.44 -11.74
CA ALA A 460 12.64 13.03 -10.44
C ALA A 460 13.70 12.28 -9.62
N ALA A 461 14.48 11.39 -10.26
CA ALA A 461 15.56 10.66 -9.62
C ALA A 461 16.68 11.60 -9.15
N ASP A 462 17.04 12.60 -9.97
CA ASP A 462 18.04 13.61 -9.61
C ASP A 462 17.63 14.39 -8.35
N ARG A 463 16.33 14.70 -8.19
CA ARG A 463 15.82 15.33 -6.96
C ARG A 463 15.94 14.42 -5.75
N MET A 464 15.61 13.13 -5.88
CA MET A 464 15.75 12.16 -4.79
C MET A 464 17.21 11.98 -4.39
N VAL A 465 18.12 11.85 -5.37
CA VAL A 465 19.56 11.75 -5.11
C VAL A 465 20.08 13.00 -4.41
N THR A 466 19.74 14.19 -4.93
CA THR A 466 20.26 15.47 -4.42
C THR A 466 19.73 15.81 -3.03
N LEU A 467 18.43 15.62 -2.78
CA LEU A 467 17.78 16.03 -1.53
C LEU A 467 17.89 14.96 -0.43
N LEU A 468 17.92 13.68 -0.79
CA LEU A 468 17.84 12.58 0.16
C LEU A 468 19.15 11.78 0.26
N GLY A 469 20.06 11.93 -0.70
CA GLY A 469 21.30 11.14 -0.78
C GLY A 469 21.06 9.68 -1.17
N PHE A 470 19.95 9.37 -1.82
CA PHE A 470 19.64 8.00 -2.25
C PHE A 470 20.55 7.56 -3.40
N PRO A 471 20.91 6.27 -3.49
CA PRO A 471 21.45 5.69 -4.70
C PRO A 471 20.49 5.89 -5.88
N ARG A 472 21.01 6.18 -7.08
CA ARG A 472 20.17 6.39 -8.28
C ARG A 472 19.29 5.17 -8.59
N SER A 473 19.84 3.96 -8.41
CA SER A 473 19.12 2.70 -8.62
C SER A 473 17.89 2.59 -7.71
N GLN A 474 18.03 2.94 -6.43
CA GLN A 474 16.92 2.97 -5.47
C GLN A 474 15.88 4.02 -5.87
N ALA A 475 16.30 5.23 -6.24
CA ALA A 475 15.39 6.27 -6.69
C ALA A 475 14.57 5.85 -7.93
N LEU A 476 15.19 5.19 -8.91
CA LEU A 476 14.49 4.69 -10.10
C LEU A 476 13.53 3.54 -9.78
N ALA A 477 13.88 2.65 -8.85
CA ALA A 477 12.97 1.58 -8.40
C ALA A 477 11.72 2.16 -7.72
N ASP A 478 11.92 3.13 -6.82
CA ASP A 478 10.85 3.91 -6.19
C ASP A 478 9.94 4.58 -7.23
N LEU A 479 10.52 5.31 -8.19
CA LEU A 479 9.78 6.03 -9.23
C LEU A 479 9.02 5.08 -10.17
N THR A 480 9.54 3.87 -10.38
CA THR A 480 8.83 2.82 -11.12
C THR A 480 7.54 2.44 -10.41
N TRP A 481 7.58 2.26 -9.09
CA TRP A 481 6.38 2.05 -8.29
C TRP A 481 5.46 3.29 -8.28
N TYR A 482 6.00 4.49 -8.07
CA TYR A 482 5.21 5.73 -8.02
C TYR A 482 4.40 5.91 -9.31
N SER A 483 5.04 5.66 -10.47
CA SER A 483 4.38 5.77 -11.77
C SER A 483 3.17 4.84 -11.93
N ARG A 484 3.13 3.70 -11.24
CA ARG A 484 2.00 2.74 -11.29
C ARG A 484 0.92 3.01 -10.25
N ALA A 485 1.24 3.77 -9.21
CA ALA A 485 0.40 3.96 -8.04
C ALA A 485 0.08 5.45 -7.81
N PRO A 486 -0.54 6.15 -8.78
CA PRO A 486 -0.89 7.57 -8.61
C PRO A 486 -1.68 7.77 -7.32
N THR A 487 -1.37 8.87 -6.63
CA THR A 487 -1.95 9.30 -5.33
C THR A 487 -1.60 8.46 -4.10
N VAL A 488 -0.89 7.34 -4.25
CA VAL A 488 -0.40 6.55 -3.11
C VAL A 488 0.84 7.19 -2.47
N PRO A 489 1.91 7.57 -3.22
CA PRO A 489 3.09 8.20 -2.64
C PRO A 489 2.80 9.51 -1.88
N LEU A 490 1.88 10.35 -2.37
CA LEU A 490 1.48 11.56 -1.63
C LEU A 490 0.72 11.25 -0.33
N GLY A 491 0.07 10.08 -0.25
CA GLY A 491 -0.79 9.69 0.86
C GLY A 491 -0.09 9.70 2.22
N TYR A 492 1.21 9.41 2.24
CA TYR A 492 2.06 9.42 3.44
C TYR A 492 2.05 10.79 4.14
N ALA A 493 2.64 11.80 3.50
CA ALA A 493 2.83 13.11 4.11
C ALA A 493 1.50 13.88 4.23
N THR A 494 0.59 13.76 3.25
CA THR A 494 -0.74 14.36 3.35
C THR A 494 -1.54 13.76 4.50
N GLY A 495 -1.50 12.44 4.67
CA GLY A 495 -2.12 11.72 5.79
C GLY A 495 -1.57 12.16 7.14
N TRP A 496 -0.24 12.15 7.28
CA TRP A 496 0.46 12.62 8.47
C TRP A 496 0.09 14.06 8.84
N ALA A 497 0.03 14.97 7.86
CA ALA A 497 -0.34 16.36 8.07
C ALA A 497 -1.80 16.48 8.59
N MET A 498 -2.73 15.74 8.00
CA MET A 498 -4.14 15.71 8.44
C MET A 498 -4.31 15.17 9.87
N ILE A 499 -3.61 14.10 10.24
CA ILE A 499 -3.67 13.55 11.61
C ILE A 499 -3.10 14.56 12.61
N ASN A 500 -1.97 15.21 12.29
CA ASN A 500 -1.37 16.22 13.16
C ASN A 500 -2.27 17.46 13.31
N ALA A 501 -2.86 17.95 12.22
CA ALA A 501 -3.80 19.07 12.26
C ALA A 501 -5.03 18.75 13.14
N LEU A 502 -5.57 17.53 13.01
CA LEU A 502 -6.67 17.07 13.86
C LEU A 502 -6.24 16.97 15.33
N ARG A 503 -5.07 16.42 15.61
CA ARG A 503 -4.52 16.31 16.96
C ARG A 503 -4.34 17.68 17.60
N ALA A 504 -3.72 18.62 16.89
CA ALA A 504 -3.48 19.98 17.35
C ALA A 504 -4.80 20.69 17.68
N ARG A 505 -5.79 20.58 16.80
CA ARG A 505 -7.15 21.09 17.02
C ARG A 505 -7.77 20.56 18.32
N LEU A 506 -7.71 19.25 18.54
CA LEU A 506 -8.31 18.63 19.73
C LEU A 506 -7.56 19.00 21.01
N ARG A 507 -6.22 19.16 20.95
CA ARG A 507 -5.41 19.65 22.07
C ARG A 507 -5.72 21.10 22.46
N GLY A 508 -6.10 21.94 21.49
CA GLY A 508 -6.53 23.33 21.74
C GLY A 508 -7.96 23.48 22.28
N GLY A 509 -8.71 22.38 22.41
CA GLY A 509 -10.08 22.40 22.93
C GLY A 509 -10.15 22.53 24.46
N LYS A 510 -11.36 22.76 24.99
CA LYS A 510 -11.60 22.85 26.45
C LYS A 510 -11.45 21.51 27.19
N ALA A 511 -11.62 20.39 26.49
CA ALA A 511 -11.54 19.06 27.09
C ALA A 511 -10.07 18.58 27.13
N PRO A 512 -9.65 17.89 28.21
CA PRO A 512 -8.30 17.36 28.29
C PRO A 512 -8.07 16.33 27.17
N PHE A 513 -6.98 16.52 26.42
CA PHE A 513 -6.59 15.59 25.37
C PHE A 513 -6.06 14.29 25.98
N ARG A 514 -6.60 13.15 25.54
CA ARG A 514 -6.16 11.81 25.96
C ARG A 514 -5.71 11.03 24.72
N PRO A 515 -4.39 10.74 24.56
CA PRO A 515 -3.84 10.11 23.36
C PRO A 515 -4.57 8.83 22.96
N ARG A 516 -4.71 7.85 23.86
CA ARG A 516 -5.44 6.61 23.56
C ARG A 516 -6.86 6.82 23.07
N LYS A 517 -7.64 7.69 23.73
CA LYS A 517 -9.02 7.96 23.28
C LYS A 517 -9.07 8.55 21.88
N PHE A 518 -8.07 9.37 21.52
CA PHE A 518 -7.96 9.94 20.18
C PHE A 518 -7.60 8.85 19.15
N HIS A 519 -6.56 8.05 19.42
CA HIS A 519 -6.09 7.00 18.52
C HIS A 519 -7.13 5.88 18.33
N ASP A 520 -7.70 5.35 19.41
CA ASP A 520 -8.74 4.29 19.36
C ASP A 520 -9.95 4.77 18.54
N ARG A 521 -10.35 6.03 18.72
CA ARG A 521 -11.46 6.63 17.98
C ARG A 521 -11.15 6.75 16.49
N LEU A 522 -9.94 7.17 16.12
CA LEU A 522 -9.52 7.27 14.72
C LEU A 522 -9.48 5.87 14.07
N LEU A 523 -8.78 4.92 14.67
CA LEU A 523 -8.63 3.56 14.14
C LEU A 523 -9.94 2.76 14.10
N SER A 524 -10.93 3.12 14.93
CA SER A 524 -12.26 2.49 14.89
C SER A 524 -13.02 2.69 13.56
N ALA A 525 -12.52 3.52 12.64
CA ALA A 525 -13.06 3.68 11.30
C ALA A 525 -12.66 2.56 10.33
N GLY A 526 -11.61 1.79 10.65
CA GLY A 526 -10.88 0.98 9.66
C GLY A 526 -9.91 1.83 8.86
N SER A 527 -9.30 1.25 7.83
CA SER A 527 -8.24 1.90 7.02
C SER A 527 -8.77 2.71 5.83
N ILE A 528 -9.98 3.27 5.95
CA ILE A 528 -10.64 4.08 4.91
C ILE A 528 -9.98 5.45 4.72
N ALA A 529 -10.40 6.19 3.68
CA ALA A 529 -9.97 7.57 3.45
C ALA A 529 -10.02 8.45 4.71
N LEU A 530 -8.90 9.11 5.03
CA LEU A 530 -8.79 9.89 6.26
C LEU A 530 -9.86 10.99 6.37
N PRO A 531 -10.22 11.75 5.31
CA PRO A 531 -11.35 12.69 5.38
C PRO A 531 -12.67 12.03 5.82
N LEU A 532 -12.97 10.82 5.37
CA LEU A 532 -14.16 10.07 5.80
C LEU A 532 -14.05 9.65 7.26
N ALA A 533 -12.91 9.08 7.66
CA ALA A 533 -12.67 8.69 9.05
C ALA A 533 -12.83 9.89 10.00
N ILE A 534 -12.28 11.05 9.65
CA ILE A 534 -12.41 12.27 10.44
C ILE A 534 -13.86 12.75 10.51
N ARG A 535 -14.58 12.84 9.38
CA ARG A 535 -15.99 13.25 9.36
C ARG A 535 -16.85 12.32 10.21
N ARG A 536 -16.69 11.00 10.03
CA ARG A 536 -17.49 9.98 10.70
C ARG A 536 -17.20 9.91 12.19
N LYS A 537 -15.92 9.94 12.57
CA LYS A 537 -15.50 9.75 13.96
C LYS A 537 -15.45 11.04 14.74
N PHE A 538 -15.01 12.15 14.18
CA PHE A 538 -14.81 13.43 14.89
C PHE A 538 -15.81 14.54 14.47
N GLY A 539 -16.61 14.31 13.43
CA GLY A 539 -17.66 15.22 12.97
C GLY A 539 -17.24 16.10 11.80
N ALA A 540 -18.22 16.52 10.99
CA ALA A 540 -17.99 17.32 9.78
C ALA A 540 -17.23 18.64 10.05
N LYS A 541 -17.50 19.30 11.18
CA LYS A 541 -16.77 20.52 11.60
C LYS A 541 -15.29 20.25 11.87
N ALA A 542 -14.95 19.10 12.45
CA ALA A 542 -13.54 18.76 12.68
C ALA A 542 -12.80 18.59 11.35
N TRP A 543 -13.43 17.93 10.36
CA TRP A 543 -12.88 17.84 9.01
C TRP A 543 -12.76 19.21 8.33
N ALA A 544 -13.81 20.04 8.38
CA ALA A 544 -13.78 21.37 7.76
C ALA A 544 -12.62 22.22 8.28
N ASP A 545 -12.38 22.19 9.59
CA ASP A 545 -11.32 22.98 10.22
C ASP A 545 -9.92 22.41 9.90
N VAL A 546 -9.77 21.08 9.80
CA VAL A 546 -8.52 20.44 9.31
C VAL A 546 -8.25 20.82 7.86
N LYS A 547 -9.26 20.70 6.98
CA LYS A 547 -9.16 21.06 5.57
C LYS A 547 -8.78 22.53 5.42
N SER A 548 -9.46 23.43 6.13
CA SER A 548 -9.17 24.87 6.08
C SER A 548 -7.78 25.21 6.59
N ASN A 549 -7.29 24.55 7.65
CA ASN A 549 -5.95 24.80 8.17
C ASN A 549 -4.86 24.38 7.18
N LEU A 550 -5.05 23.23 6.53
CA LEU A 550 -4.05 22.66 5.62
C LEU A 550 -4.14 23.16 4.19
N PHE A 551 -5.31 23.63 3.75
CA PHE A 551 -5.57 23.97 2.34
C PHE A 551 -6.33 25.29 2.14
N GLY A 552 -6.72 25.99 3.22
CA GLY A 552 -7.49 27.23 3.12
C GLY A 552 -6.63 28.49 3.23
N GLY A 553 -6.53 29.25 2.14
CA GLY A 553 -6.05 30.65 2.13
C GLY A 553 -4.98 30.95 1.08
N ALA A 554 -4.99 32.18 0.54
CA ALA A 554 -3.83 32.79 -0.11
C ALA A 554 -2.75 32.96 0.97
N ARG A 555 -1.80 32.03 1.00
CA ARG A 555 -0.68 32.10 1.94
C ARG A 555 0.29 33.11 1.38
N GLU A 556 0.53 34.19 2.13
CA GLU A 556 1.56 35.16 1.80
C GLU A 556 2.87 34.40 1.62
N THR A 557 3.38 34.42 0.39
CA THR A 557 4.75 34.03 0.08
C THR A 557 5.68 34.86 0.94
N VAL A 558 6.28 34.22 1.96
CA VAL A 558 7.41 34.79 2.72
C VAL A 558 8.69 34.55 1.94
#